data_AF-A0A417EXA9-F1
#
_entry.id   AF-A0A417EXA9-F1
#
_cell.length_a   1.000
_cell.length_b   1.000
_cell.length_c   1.000
_cell.angle_alpha   90.00
_cell.angle_beta   90.00
_cell.angle_gamma   90.00
#
_symmetry.space_group_name_H-M   'P 1'
#
loop_
_entity.id
_entity.type
_entity.pdbx_description
1 polymer ?
#
loop_
_entity_poly.entity_id
_entity_poly.type
_entity_poly.pdbx_seq_one_letter_code
_entity_poly.pdbx_strand_id
1 'polypeptide(L)'
;MMLGLTGKDILALTNESKRKAVLSDWRNWGIWHKAPEIGLSVYRLDLPDGSFFTASWYEGDDFFPGGSMGNVNRPRFNLCNKGGKLKAGSKAESLLTDKLKELRKELLERGENHGA
;
A
#
# COMPACT_ATOMS: atom_id res chain seq x y z
N MET A 1 -10.73 5.39 -9.74
CA MET A 1 -9.28 5.14 -9.65
C MET A 1 -8.70 6.09 -8.62
N MET A 2 -8.08 5.56 -7.56
CA MET A 2 -7.48 6.30 -6.46
C MET A 2 -5.97 6.43 -6.71
N LEU A 3 -5.49 7.65 -6.96
CA LEU A 3 -4.07 7.91 -7.28
C LEU A 3 -3.21 8.10 -6.03
N GLY A 4 -3.78 8.62 -4.95
CA GLY A 4 -3.10 8.85 -3.70
C GLY A 4 -4.07 9.16 -2.57
N LEU A 5 -3.59 9.05 -1.34
CA LEU A 5 -4.29 9.50 -0.15
C LEU A 5 -3.87 10.91 0.21
N THR A 6 -4.84 11.77 0.48
CA THR A 6 -4.61 13.09 1.06
C THR A 6 -4.42 12.99 2.56
N GLY A 7 -3.94 14.07 3.19
CA GLY A 7 -3.91 14.14 4.65
C GLY A 7 -5.29 13.94 5.30
N LYS A 8 -6.37 14.40 4.65
CA LYS A 8 -7.75 14.20 5.13
C LYS A 8 -8.14 12.73 5.10
N ASP A 9 -7.77 12.02 4.04
CA ASP A 9 -8.05 10.58 3.91
C ASP A 9 -7.33 9.80 5.02
N ILE A 10 -6.06 10.11 5.29
CA ILE A 10 -5.29 9.50 6.37
C ILE A 10 -5.94 9.77 7.74
N LEU A 11 -6.39 11.00 8.00
CA LEU A 11 -7.07 11.36 9.25
C LEU A 11 -8.37 10.56 9.47
N ALA A 12 -9.07 10.21 8.39
CA ALA A 12 -10.30 9.40 8.41
C ALA A 12 -10.04 7.92 8.75
N LEU A 13 -8.80 7.43 8.68
CA LEU A 13 -8.39 6.04 8.99
C LEU A 13 -8.27 5.78 10.50
N THR A 14 -9.38 5.93 11.22
CA THR A 14 -9.45 5.91 12.69
C THR A 14 -9.23 4.53 13.32
N ASN A 15 -9.32 3.44 12.57
CA ASN A 15 -9.20 2.07 13.09
C ASN A 15 -8.49 1.15 12.09
N GLU A 16 -8.18 -0.07 12.53
CA GLU A 16 -7.45 -1.06 11.71
C GLU A 16 -8.26 -1.52 10.50
N SER A 17 -9.57 -1.72 10.66
CA SER A 17 -10.46 -2.13 9.57
C SER A 17 -10.41 -1.16 8.40
N LYS A 18 -10.48 0.15 8.66
CA LYS A 18 -10.34 1.19 7.63
C LYS A 18 -8.97 1.17 6.94
N ARG A 19 -7.89 0.91 7.69
CA ARG A 19 -6.53 0.81 7.12
C ARG A 19 -6.38 -0.42 6.24
N LYS A 20 -6.97 -1.56 6.64
CA LYS A 20 -7.03 -2.77 5.81
C LYS A 20 -7.87 -2.57 4.56
N ALA A 21 -8.98 -1.83 4.66
CA ALA A 21 -9.84 -1.52 3.51
C ALA A 21 -9.07 -0.81 2.39
N VAL A 22 -8.17 0.12 2.73
CA VAL A 22 -7.27 0.77 1.74
C VAL A 22 -6.46 -0.27 0.95
N LEU A 23 -5.91 -1.27 1.65
CA LEU A 23 -5.11 -2.33 1.05
C LEU A 23 -5.97 -3.32 0.26
N SER A 24 -7.15 -3.69 0.76
CA SER A 24 -8.10 -4.55 0.04
C SER A 24 -8.60 -3.90 -1.24
N ASP A 25 -8.63 -2.56 -1.29
CA ASP A 25 -9.04 -1.76 -2.45
C ASP A 25 -7.93 -1.53 -3.49
N TRP A 26 -6.86 -2.32 -3.44
CA TRP A 26 -5.68 -2.17 -4.32
C TRP A 26 -5.99 -2.18 -5.82
N ARG A 27 -7.05 -2.87 -6.25
CA ARG A 27 -7.48 -2.90 -7.66
C ARG A 27 -8.01 -1.56 -8.15
N ASN A 28 -8.48 -0.71 -7.23
CA ASN A 28 -8.97 0.62 -7.53
C ASN A 28 -7.85 1.67 -7.50
N TRP A 29 -6.63 1.31 -7.09
CA TRP A 29 -5.48 2.20 -7.13
C TRP A 29 -5.05 2.52 -8.57
N GLY A 30 -4.22 3.54 -8.75
CA GLY A 30 -3.66 3.89 -10.05
C GLY A 30 -2.79 2.79 -10.63
N ILE A 31 -2.97 2.43 -11.89
CA ILE A 31 -2.03 1.54 -12.58
C ILE A 31 -0.74 2.31 -12.82
N TRP A 32 0.36 1.79 -12.31
CA TRP A 32 1.69 2.38 -12.47
C TRP A 32 2.48 1.71 -13.60
N HIS A 33 2.38 0.39 -13.72
CA HIS A 33 3.06 -0.36 -14.77
C HIS A 33 2.25 -1.60 -15.16
N LYS A 34 2.33 -1.98 -16.44
CA LYS A 34 1.80 -3.24 -16.96
C LYS A 34 2.84 -3.88 -17.87
N ALA A 35 3.06 -5.17 -17.67
CA ALA A 35 3.86 -6.01 -18.55
C ALA A 35 3.01 -7.23 -18.92
N PRO A 36 2.14 -7.12 -19.94
CA PRO A 36 1.21 -8.18 -20.33
C PRO A 36 1.93 -9.46 -20.76
N GLU A 37 3.17 -9.36 -21.24
CA GLU A 37 4.01 -10.48 -21.66
C GLU A 37 4.27 -11.48 -20.53
N ILE A 38 4.22 -11.01 -19.28
CA ILE A 38 4.39 -11.82 -18.07
C ILE A 38 3.16 -11.75 -17.15
N GLY A 39 2.03 -11.25 -17.66
CA GLY A 39 0.79 -11.09 -16.90
C GLY A 39 0.89 -10.11 -15.71
N LEU A 40 1.89 -9.22 -15.65
CA LEU A 40 2.11 -8.35 -14.50
C LEU A 40 1.32 -7.03 -14.62
N SER A 41 0.59 -6.69 -13.56
CA SER A 41 0.04 -5.36 -13.32
C SER A 41 0.51 -4.83 -11.98
N VAL A 42 1.12 -3.64 -11.97
CA VAL A 42 1.56 -2.95 -10.75
C VAL A 42 0.67 -1.74 -10.53
N TYR A 43 0.03 -1.72 -9.37
CA TYR A 43 -0.80 -0.64 -8.89
C TYR A 43 -0.01 0.22 -7.90
N ARG A 44 -0.31 1.51 -7.83
CA ARG A 44 0.38 2.48 -6.97
C ARG A 44 -0.62 3.38 -6.26
N LEU A 45 -0.33 3.66 -5.00
CA LEU A 45 -1.06 4.61 -4.16
C LEU A 45 -0.07 5.56 -3.49
N ASP A 46 -0.10 6.83 -3.86
CA ASP A 46 0.75 7.86 -3.26
C ASP A 46 0.27 8.26 -1.85
N LEU A 47 1.21 8.57 -0.96
CA LEU A 47 0.97 9.03 0.41
C LEU A 47 1.36 10.51 0.58
N PRO A 48 0.78 11.23 1.54
CA PRO A 48 0.98 12.67 1.67
C PRO A 48 2.39 13.06 2.15
N ASP A 49 3.18 12.12 2.67
CA ASP A 49 4.59 12.32 3.04
C ASP A 49 5.56 12.10 1.85
N GLY A 50 5.02 11.81 0.66
CA GLY A 50 5.80 11.52 -0.55
C GLY A 50 6.32 10.07 -0.63
N SER A 51 5.96 9.21 0.32
CA SER A 51 6.07 7.76 0.15
C SER A 51 4.90 7.23 -0.69
N PHE A 52 4.96 5.97 -1.10
CA PHE A 52 3.89 5.33 -1.87
C PHE A 52 3.85 3.82 -1.64
N PHE A 53 2.65 3.27 -1.75
CA PHE A 53 2.43 1.83 -1.79
C PHE A 53 2.44 1.36 -3.23
N THR A 54 2.91 0.13 -3.44
CA THR A 54 2.63 -0.61 -4.67
C THR A 54 1.96 -1.93 -4.35
N ALA A 55 1.06 -2.38 -5.23
CA ALA A 55 0.50 -3.72 -5.22
C ALA A 55 0.79 -4.36 -6.58
N SER A 56 1.59 -5.42 -6.60
CA SER A 56 1.89 -6.18 -7.82
C SER A 56 0.97 -7.39 -7.91
N TRP A 57 0.34 -7.56 -9.07
CA TRP A 57 -0.54 -8.66 -9.39
C TRP A 57 -0.04 -9.36 -10.64
N TYR A 58 -0.03 -10.69 -10.62
CA TYR A 58 0.33 -11.51 -11.78
C TYR A 58 -0.92 -12.31 -12.21
N GLU A 59 -1.31 -12.15 -13.47
CA GLU A 59 -2.43 -12.86 -14.07
C GLU A 59 -2.12 -14.35 -14.17
N GLY A 60 -3.04 -15.19 -13.68
CA GLY A 60 -2.91 -16.65 -13.73
C GLY A 60 -1.84 -17.24 -12.81
N ASP A 61 -1.21 -16.43 -11.96
CA ASP A 61 0.02 -16.83 -11.30
C ASP A 61 -0.18 -17.33 -9.86
N ASP A 62 0.51 -18.43 -9.59
CA ASP A 62 0.75 -19.08 -8.30
C ASP A 62 2.26 -19.02 -7.96
N PHE A 63 2.97 -17.98 -8.45
CA PHE A 63 4.43 -17.85 -8.43
C PHE A 63 5.03 -18.09 -7.05
N PHE A 64 5.62 -19.26 -6.86
CA PHE A 64 6.58 -19.49 -5.79
C PHE A 64 7.75 -20.36 -6.28
N PRO A 65 9.01 -19.98 -5.99
CA PRO A 65 10.15 -20.87 -6.04
C PRO A 65 10.21 -21.82 -4.82
N GLY A 66 9.07 -22.22 -4.26
CA GLY A 66 9.03 -22.98 -3.00
C GLY A 66 7.69 -23.66 -2.78
N GLY A 67 7.62 -24.95 -3.16
CA GLY A 67 6.42 -25.75 -3.10
C GLY A 67 5.79 -25.79 -1.71
N SER A 68 4.54 -25.36 -1.63
CA SER A 68 3.65 -25.65 -0.51
C SER A 68 2.22 -25.58 -1.04
N MET A 69 1.44 -26.63 -0.75
CA MET A 69 0.06 -26.81 -1.19
C MET A 69 -0.83 -25.64 -0.75
N GLY A 70 -1.50 -25.01 -1.71
CA GLY A 70 -2.59 -24.07 -1.48
C GLY A 70 -2.15 -22.66 -1.13
N ASN A 71 -1.66 -21.90 -2.12
CA ASN A 71 -1.47 -20.47 -1.96
C ASN A 71 -2.62 -19.70 -2.61
N VAL A 72 -3.20 -18.77 -1.85
CA VAL A 72 -4.24 -17.88 -2.35
C VAL A 72 -3.56 -16.79 -3.17
N ASN A 73 -3.87 -16.69 -4.45
CA ASN A 73 -3.39 -15.63 -5.33
C ASN A 73 -3.69 -14.26 -4.68
N ARG A 74 -2.63 -13.57 -4.24
CA ARG A 74 -2.71 -12.34 -3.45
C ARG A 74 -1.76 -11.27 -3.99
N PRO A 75 -2.16 -9.99 -3.94
CA PRO A 75 -1.28 -8.90 -4.33
C PRO A 75 0.00 -8.90 -3.48
N ARG A 76 1.13 -8.61 -4.12
CA ARG A 76 2.39 -8.38 -3.42
C ARG A 76 2.52 -6.90 -3.13
N PHE A 77 2.36 -6.53 -1.88
CA PHE A 77 2.47 -5.14 -1.47
C PHE A 77 3.92 -4.73 -1.16
N ASN A 78 4.27 -3.48 -1.46
CA ASN A 78 5.53 -2.87 -1.06
C ASN A 78 5.31 -1.43 -0.59
N LEU A 79 6.10 -0.99 0.40
CA LEU A 79 6.24 0.42 0.77
C LEU A 79 7.52 0.97 0.13
N CYS A 80 7.37 2.10 -0.55
CA CYS A 80 8.42 2.79 -1.28
C CYS A 80 8.52 4.23 -0.77
N ASN A 81 9.74 4.75 -0.60
CA ASN A 81 9.98 6.12 -0.13
C ASN A 81 10.63 6.94 -1.22
N LYS A 82 10.56 8.27 -1.11
CA LYS A 82 11.28 9.20 -1.99
C LYS A 82 12.80 8.96 -1.88
N GLY A 83 13.35 8.22 -2.85
CA GLY A 83 14.79 7.88 -2.92
C GLY A 83 15.24 6.66 -2.11
N GLY A 84 14.32 5.85 -1.56
CA GLY A 84 14.65 4.67 -0.74
C GLY A 84 14.50 3.34 -1.47
N LYS A 85 15.21 2.29 -1.00
CA LYS A 85 15.00 0.89 -1.44
C LYS A 85 13.60 0.41 -1.05
N LEU A 86 13.01 -0.45 -1.88
CA LEU A 86 11.75 -1.16 -1.61
C LEU A 86 11.89 -1.98 -0.33
N LYS A 87 11.00 -1.79 0.65
CA LYS A 87 10.84 -2.73 1.76
C LYS A 87 9.81 -3.78 1.34
N ALA A 88 10.27 -4.97 0.92
CA ALA A 88 9.44 -6.10 0.49
C ALA A 88 9.49 -7.24 1.52
N GLY A 89 8.39 -7.99 1.69
CA GLY A 89 8.37 -9.21 2.52
C GLY A 89 6.97 -9.72 2.87
N SER A 90 6.87 -10.97 3.33
CA SER A 90 5.63 -11.67 3.70
C SER A 90 4.84 -11.05 4.87
N LYS A 91 5.38 -10.00 5.50
CA LYS A 91 4.73 -9.16 6.54
C LYS A 91 4.25 -7.79 6.02
N ALA A 92 4.15 -7.62 4.70
CA ALA A 92 3.88 -6.32 4.07
C ALA A 92 2.58 -5.65 4.56
N GLU A 93 1.48 -6.39 4.74
CA GLU A 93 0.19 -5.80 5.12
C GLU A 93 0.24 -5.07 6.45
N SER A 94 0.77 -5.72 7.50
CA SER A 94 0.92 -5.10 8.83
C SER A 94 1.78 -3.84 8.76
N LEU A 95 2.93 -3.90 8.08
CA LEU A 95 3.82 -2.75 7.90
C LEU A 95 3.14 -1.56 7.21
N LEU A 96 2.29 -1.83 6.21
CA LEU A 96 1.56 -0.79 5.49
C LEU A 96 0.46 -0.18 6.37
N THR A 97 -0.27 -1.02 7.12
CA THR A 97 -1.27 -0.51 8.08
C THR A 97 -0.62 0.26 9.23
N ASP A 98 0.56 -0.14 9.68
CA ASP A 98 1.33 0.59 10.69
C ASP A 98 1.80 1.93 10.13
N LYS A 99 2.29 1.97 8.89
CA LYS A 99 2.64 3.23 8.23
C LYS A 99 1.47 4.21 8.13
N LEU A 100 0.26 3.73 7.79
CA LEU A 100 -0.95 4.57 7.78
C LEU A 100 -1.31 5.09 9.18
N LYS A 101 -1.09 4.26 10.21
CA LYS A 101 -1.32 4.64 11.62
C LYS A 101 -0.32 5.71 12.08
N GLU A 102 0.96 5.56 11.74
CA GLU A 102 2.01 6.53 12.02
C GLU A 102 1.75 7.87 11.35
N LEU A 103 1.46 7.87 10.04
CA LEU A 103 1.12 9.09 9.30
C LEU A 103 -0.07 9.83 9.91
N ARG A 104 -1.08 9.08 10.36
CA ARG A 104 -2.23 9.69 11.03
C ARG A 104 -1.82 10.38 12.34
N LYS A 105 -0.96 9.75 13.13
CA LYS A 105 -0.45 10.33 14.38
C LYS A 105 0.34 11.62 14.11
N GLU A 106 1.27 11.59 13.16
CA GLU A 106 2.06 12.76 12.76
C GLU A 106 1.19 13.93 12.28
N LEU A 107 0.13 13.64 11.52
CA LEU A 107 -0.80 14.66 11.03
C LEU A 107 -1.61 15.31 12.16
N LEU A 108 -2.00 14.55 13.19
CA LEU A 108 -2.67 15.09 14.37
C LEU A 108 -1.73 15.99 15.17
N GLU A 109 -0.53 15.50 15.48
CA GLU A 109 0.47 16.27 16.25
C GLU A 109 0.86 17.57 15.54
N ARG A 110 0.96 17.55 14.20
CA ARG A 110 1.22 18.76 13.41
C ARG A 110 0.03 19.73 13.43
N GLY A 111 -1.21 19.21 13.39
CA GLY A 111 -2.42 20.01 13.46
C GLY A 111 -2.61 20.70 14.82
N GLU A 112 -2.26 20.00 15.90
CA GLU A 112 -2.27 20.54 17.27
C GLU A 112 -1.21 21.64 17.47
N ASN A 113 -0.02 21.48 16.87
CA ASN A 113 1.06 22.47 16.96
C ASN A 113 0.85 23.75 16.13
N HIS A 114 -0.16 23.81 15.25
CA HIS A 114 -0.50 25.01 14.48
C HIS A 114 -1.78 25.71 14.99
N GLY A 115 -2.29 25.30 16.15
CA GLY A 115 -3.54 25.79 16.74
C GLY A 115 -3.42 26.25 18.20
N ALA A 116 -2.25 26.75 18.62
CA ALA A 116 -2.02 27.36 19.94
C ALA A 116 -1.56 28.81 19.82
#